data_AF-A0AA37EJA6-F1
#
_entry.id   AF-A0AA37EJA6-F1
#
_cell.length_a   1.000
_cell.length_b   1.000
_cell.length_c   1.000
_cell.angle_alpha   90.00
_cell.angle_beta   90.00
_cell.angle_gamma   90.00
#
_symmetry.space_group_name_H-M   'P 1'
#
loop_
_entity.id
_entity.type
_entity.pdbx_description
1 polymer ?
#
loop_
_entity_poly.entity_id
_entity_poly.type
_entity_poly.pdbx_seq_one_letter_code
_entity_poly.pdbx_strand_id
1 'polypeptide(L)'
;MFNVLLKELRAKKGMTQAQLAKAIGVSPGNVGDWETGKSKPGYTALATLSRIFEVSADYLLELKSPHVDASGDKLTSYKKEQGLICDESPLTDEEADVVAMYRLLPPMHRHEVYDYVFFKYQRHVEGERGFFSSAYTEEGAAIQSGPGEGRNAHTETA
;
A
#
# COMPACT_ATOMS: atom_id res chain seq x y z
N MET A 1 2.33 -12.60 19.94
CA MET A 1 3.75 -12.96 20.05
C MET A 1 4.22 -13.62 18.76
N PHE A 2 5.30 -13.08 18.15
CA PHE A 2 5.93 -13.57 16.91
C PHE A 2 6.04 -15.09 16.78
N ASN A 3 6.47 -15.79 17.84
CA ASN A 3 6.74 -17.22 17.79
C ASN A 3 5.48 -18.08 17.58
N VAL A 4 4.35 -17.65 18.16
CA VAL A 4 3.04 -18.30 17.97
C VAL A 4 2.56 -18.05 16.53
N LEU A 5 2.64 -16.80 16.08
CA LEU A 5 2.26 -16.40 14.72
C LEU A 5 3.05 -17.18 13.65
N LEU A 6 4.36 -17.32 13.83
CA LEU A 6 5.22 -18.08 12.92
C LEU A 6 4.77 -19.54 12.82
N LYS A 7 4.48 -20.18 13.95
CA LYS A 7 4.03 -21.57 14.00
C LYS A 7 2.68 -21.75 13.30
N GLU A 8 1.76 -20.80 13.48
CA GLU A 8 0.45 -20.79 12.81
C GLU A 8 0.59 -20.63 11.29
N LEU A 9 1.40 -19.68 10.82
CA LEU A 9 1.63 -19.46 9.38
C LEU A 9 2.27 -20.69 8.72
N ARG A 10 3.24 -21.31 9.40
CA ARG A 10 3.85 -22.57 8.93
C ARG A 10 2.81 -23.68 8.83
N ALA A 11 1.97 -23.85 9.85
CA ALA A 11 0.92 -24.87 9.87
C ALA A 11 -0.13 -24.64 8.76
N LYS A 12 -0.52 -23.39 8.51
CA LYS A 12 -1.45 -23.02 7.43
C LYS A 12 -0.91 -23.34 6.04
N LYS A 13 0.40 -23.19 5.80
CA LYS A 13 1.06 -23.62 4.55
C LYS A 13 1.37 -25.14 4.52
N GLY A 14 1.01 -25.91 5.55
CA GLY A 14 1.24 -27.35 5.60
C GLY A 14 2.71 -27.77 5.68
N MET A 15 3.59 -26.87 6.13
CA MET A 15 5.04 -27.10 6.14
C MET A 15 5.53 -27.70 7.45
N THR A 16 6.53 -28.58 7.39
CA THR A 16 7.32 -28.99 8.57
C THR A 16 8.39 -27.94 8.89
N GLN A 17 8.93 -27.95 10.12
CA GLN A 17 10.01 -27.05 10.50
C GLN A 17 11.25 -27.23 9.61
N ALA A 18 11.56 -28.48 9.21
CA ALA A 18 12.66 -28.78 8.30
C ALA A 18 12.41 -28.23 6.88
N GLN A 19 11.18 -28.31 6.38
CA GLN A 19 10.82 -27.73 5.07
C GLN A 19 10.92 -26.20 5.09
N LEU A 20 10.42 -25.55 6.14
CA LEU A 20 10.53 -24.11 6.30
C LEU A 20 11.99 -23.67 6.40
N ALA A 21 12.80 -24.40 7.19
CA ALA A 21 14.23 -24.14 7.31
C ALA A 21 14.96 -24.23 5.96
N LYS A 22 14.65 -25.27 5.17
CA LYS A 22 15.19 -25.44 3.81
C LYS A 22 14.78 -24.29 2.88
N ALA A 23 13.53 -23.83 2.96
CA ALA A 23 13.04 -22.72 2.14
C ALA A 23 13.72 -21.38 2.48
N ILE A 24 14.07 -21.17 3.75
CA ILE A 24 14.74 -19.95 4.22
C ILE A 24 16.27 -20.03 4.04
N GLY A 25 16.83 -21.24 3.98
CA GLY A 25 18.28 -21.47 3.91
C GLY A 25 18.94 -21.46 5.30
N VAL A 26 18.25 -21.94 6.34
CA VAL A 26 18.75 -22.04 7.72
C VAL A 26 18.70 -23.48 8.24
N SER A 27 19.30 -23.73 9.39
CA SER A 27 19.18 -25.04 10.06
C SER A 27 17.75 -25.24 10.61
N PRO A 28 17.24 -26.49 10.66
CA PRO A 28 15.95 -26.79 11.30
C PRO A 28 15.88 -26.36 12.76
N GLY A 29 17.01 -26.41 13.47
CA GLY A 29 17.13 -25.95 14.85
C GLY A 29 16.81 -24.46 15.02
N ASN A 30 17.18 -23.61 14.05
CA ASN A 30 16.87 -22.18 14.09
C ASN A 30 15.35 -21.95 14.07
N VAL A 31 14.62 -22.65 13.20
CA VAL A 31 13.15 -22.54 13.13
C VAL A 31 12.50 -23.01 14.44
N GLY A 32 13.00 -24.09 15.04
CA GLY A 32 12.55 -24.54 16.35
C GLY A 32 12.79 -23.51 17.46
N ASP A 33 13.96 -22.91 17.49
CA ASP A 33 14.30 -21.85 18.44
C ASP A 33 13.44 -20.58 18.23
N TRP A 34 13.03 -20.28 16.98
CA TRP A 34 12.12 -19.17 16.69
C TRP A 34 10.68 -19.44 17.15
N GLU A 35 10.16 -20.65 16.90
CA GLU A 35 8.78 -21.03 17.29
C GLU A 35 8.62 -21.21 18.81
N THR A 36 9.71 -21.49 19.51
CA THR A 36 9.75 -21.55 20.98
C THR A 36 10.11 -20.22 21.63
N GLY A 37 10.51 -19.21 20.85
CA GLY A 37 10.88 -17.88 21.34
C GLY A 37 12.28 -17.80 21.96
N LYS A 38 13.10 -18.85 21.85
CA LYS A 38 14.48 -18.90 22.35
C LYS A 38 15.43 -17.99 21.57
N SER A 39 15.19 -17.82 20.28
CA SER A 39 15.89 -16.84 19.45
C SER A 39 14.94 -16.15 18.46
N LYS A 40 15.40 -15.10 17.79
CA LYS A 40 14.64 -14.37 16.77
C LYS A 40 15.31 -14.52 15.41
N PRO A 41 14.56 -14.53 14.30
CA PRO A 41 15.16 -14.48 12.97
C PRO A 41 15.87 -13.15 12.75
N GLY A 42 16.98 -13.20 12.00
CA GLY A 42 17.62 -11.98 11.48
C GLY A 42 16.81 -11.36 10.35
N TYR A 43 17.23 -10.18 9.90
CA TYR A 43 16.57 -9.41 8.84
C TYR A 43 16.35 -10.22 7.54
N THR A 44 17.36 -10.95 7.08
CA THR A 44 17.28 -11.73 5.83
C THR A 44 16.26 -12.86 5.93
N ALA A 45 16.24 -13.58 7.06
CA ALA A 45 15.26 -14.61 7.33
C ALA A 45 13.84 -14.04 7.44
N LEU A 46 13.68 -12.88 8.09
CA LEU A 46 12.39 -12.20 8.19
C LEU A 46 11.84 -11.78 6.81
N ALA A 47 12.67 -11.21 5.95
CA ALA A 47 12.26 -10.83 4.59
C ALA A 47 11.83 -12.06 3.77
N THR A 48 12.53 -13.20 3.93
CA THR A 48 12.15 -14.44 3.27
C THR A 48 10.86 -15.03 3.85
N LEU A 49 10.64 -14.96 5.17
CA LEU A 49 9.40 -15.36 5.82
C LEU A 49 8.21 -14.56 5.29
N SER A 50 8.34 -13.24 5.14
CA SER A 50 7.33 -12.36 4.54
C SER A 50 6.94 -12.82 3.13
N ARG A 51 7.92 -13.22 2.31
CA ARG A 51 7.69 -13.71 0.95
C ARG A 51 7.03 -15.09 0.92
N ILE A 52 7.49 -16.04 1.77
CA ILE A 52 6.94 -17.40 1.83
C ILE A 52 5.48 -17.39 2.28
N PHE A 53 5.15 -16.54 3.25
CA PHE A 53 3.81 -16.46 3.81
C PHE A 53 2.92 -15.42 3.16
N GLU A 54 3.46 -14.64 2.21
CA GLU A 54 2.74 -13.57 1.50
C GLU A 54 2.11 -12.54 2.47
N VAL A 55 2.87 -12.17 3.51
CA VAL A 55 2.47 -11.19 4.54
C VAL A 55 3.51 -10.08 4.68
N SER A 56 3.10 -8.91 5.16
CA SER A 56 4.04 -7.82 5.44
C SER A 56 4.98 -8.16 6.61
N ALA A 57 6.17 -7.55 6.61
CA ALA A 57 7.09 -7.65 7.74
C ALA A 57 6.48 -7.05 9.01
N ASP A 58 5.67 -6.00 8.88
CA ASP A 58 4.95 -5.38 9.99
C ASP A 58 4.01 -6.35 10.68
N TYR A 59 3.29 -7.16 9.89
CA TYR A 59 2.40 -8.20 10.42
C TYR A 59 3.20 -9.25 11.19
N LEU A 60 4.32 -9.72 10.64
CA LEU A 60 5.19 -10.69 11.33
C LEU A 60 5.74 -10.13 12.63
N LEU A 61 6.23 -8.88 12.60
CA LEU A 61 6.82 -8.21 13.76
C LEU A 61 5.78 -7.74 14.78
N GLU A 62 4.50 -7.98 14.51
CA GLU A 62 3.38 -7.49 15.32
C GLU A 62 3.47 -5.97 15.56
N LEU A 63 4.06 -5.26 14.59
CA LEU A 63 4.09 -3.82 14.57
C LEU A 63 2.67 -3.37 14.25
N LYS A 64 1.91 -3.08 15.30
CA LYS A 64 0.83 -2.10 15.18
C LYS A 64 1.53 -0.82 14.74
N SER A 65 1.37 -0.49 13.46
CA SER A 65 2.03 0.67 12.85
C SER A 65 1.91 1.89 13.77
N PRO A 66 3.02 2.48 14.25
CA PRO A 66 3.00 3.82 14.83
C PRO A 66 2.78 4.90 13.76
N HIS A 67 2.59 4.52 12.49
CA HIS A 67 2.46 5.38 11.33
C HIS A 67 1.17 5.16 10.53
N VAL A 68 0.08 4.77 11.21
CA VAL A 68 -1.29 5.05 10.71
C VAL A 68 -1.88 6.30 11.39
N ASP A 69 -1.12 6.99 12.24
CA ASP A 69 -1.63 8.07 13.11
C ASP A 69 -0.99 9.45 12.86
N ALA A 70 -0.50 9.75 11.64
CA ALA A 70 0.09 11.06 11.31
C ALA A 70 -0.50 11.76 10.09
N SER A 71 -1.46 11.15 9.41
CA SER A 71 -2.49 11.86 8.66
C SER A 71 -3.78 11.37 9.28
N GLY A 72 -4.31 12.17 10.21
CA GLY A 72 -5.49 11.83 10.98
C GLY A 72 -6.50 11.15 10.09
N ASP A 73 -6.96 10.00 10.56
CA ASP A 73 -7.92 9.12 9.94
C ASP A 73 -9.28 9.82 9.82
N LYS A 74 -9.32 10.91 9.04
CA LYS A 74 -10.53 11.64 8.67
C LYS A 74 -11.50 10.67 8.04
N LEU A 75 -11.01 9.67 7.31
CA LEU A 75 -11.87 8.71 6.65
C LEU A 75 -12.56 7.77 7.65
N THR A 76 -11.87 7.20 8.64
CA THR A 76 -12.53 6.31 9.62
C THR A 76 -13.32 7.09 10.67
N SER A 77 -12.86 8.27 11.10
CA SER A 77 -13.64 9.16 11.97
C SER A 77 -14.91 9.66 11.26
N TYR A 78 -14.80 10.11 10.01
CA TYR A 78 -15.97 10.49 9.19
C TYR A 78 -16.86 9.29 8.87
N LYS A 79 -16.31 8.11 8.55
CA LYS A 79 -17.11 6.88 8.36
C LYS A 79 -17.92 6.55 9.61
N LYS A 80 -17.35 6.78 10.79
CA LYS A 80 -18.02 6.54 12.07
C LYS A 80 -19.05 7.63 12.40
N GLU A 81 -18.73 8.89 12.11
CA GLU A 81 -19.62 10.05 12.34
C GLU A 81 -20.82 10.09 11.37
N GLN A 82 -20.63 9.64 10.13
CA GLN A 82 -21.67 9.56 9.09
C GLN A 82 -22.39 8.21 9.06
N GLY A 83 -22.06 7.27 9.94
CA GLY A 83 -22.69 5.96 9.96
C GLY A 83 -22.37 5.07 8.75
N LEU A 84 -21.25 5.30 8.05
CA LEU A 84 -20.71 4.41 7.00
C LEU A 84 -19.99 3.16 7.59
N ILE A 85 -20.44 2.70 8.75
CA ILE A 85 -20.39 1.27 9.07
C ILE A 85 -21.59 0.74 8.32
N CYS A 86 -21.46 -0.21 7.38
CA CYS A 86 -22.60 -0.77 6.64
C CYS A 86 -23.79 -0.85 7.60
N ASP A 87 -24.75 0.04 7.43
CA ASP A 87 -25.69 0.53 8.44
C ASP A 87 -26.81 -0.48 8.71
N GLU A 88 -26.49 -1.74 8.43
CA GLU A 88 -27.36 -2.87 8.21
C GLU A 88 -28.42 -2.63 7.11
N SER A 89 -28.44 -1.44 6.50
CA SER A 89 -29.27 -1.15 5.34
C SER A 89 -28.75 -1.93 4.15
N PRO A 90 -29.65 -2.55 3.38
CA PRO A 90 -29.26 -3.21 2.14
C PRO A 90 -28.69 -2.17 1.17
N LEU A 91 -27.60 -2.54 0.51
CA LEU A 91 -27.06 -1.78 -0.63
C LEU A 91 -28.20 -1.48 -1.60
N THR A 92 -28.25 -0.24 -2.08
CA THR A 92 -29.08 0.09 -3.24
C THR A 92 -28.59 -0.67 -4.47
N ASP A 93 -29.45 -0.82 -5.48
CA ASP A 93 -29.10 -1.51 -6.71
C ASP A 93 -27.87 -0.88 -7.39
N GLU A 94 -27.78 0.45 -7.37
CA GLU A 94 -26.63 1.19 -7.91
C GLU A 94 -25.32 0.89 -7.14
N GLU A 95 -25.36 0.87 -5.82
CA GLU A 95 -24.18 0.54 -5.00
C GLU A 95 -23.76 -0.92 -5.17
N ALA A 96 -24.72 -1.83 -5.24
CA ALA A 96 -24.48 -3.24 -5.50
C ALA A 96 -23.83 -3.45 -6.88
N ASP A 97 -24.31 -2.75 -7.91
CA ASP A 97 -23.75 -2.77 -9.26
C ASP A 97 -22.33 -2.20 -9.30
N VAL A 98 -22.07 -1.09 -8.60
CA VAL A 98 -20.71 -0.53 -8.48
C VAL A 98 -19.75 -1.53 -7.85
N VAL A 99 -20.16 -2.21 -6.78
CA VAL A 99 -19.36 -3.25 -6.12
C VAL A 99 -19.14 -4.46 -7.04
N ALA A 100 -20.17 -4.88 -7.77
CA ALA A 100 -20.06 -5.98 -8.74
C ALA A 100 -19.10 -5.64 -9.87
N MET A 101 -19.26 -4.48 -10.50
CA MET A 101 -18.36 -3.98 -11.56
C MET A 101 -16.92 -3.87 -11.06
N TYR A 102 -16.71 -3.30 -9.86
CA TYR A 102 -15.39 -3.17 -9.26
C TYR A 102 -14.70 -4.52 -9.04
N ARG A 103 -15.44 -5.56 -8.60
CA ARG A 103 -14.89 -6.91 -8.40
C ARG A 103 -14.50 -7.60 -9.71
N LEU A 104 -15.18 -7.28 -10.79
CA LEU A 104 -14.90 -7.81 -12.13
C LEU A 104 -13.69 -7.14 -12.80
N LEU A 105 -13.24 -5.99 -12.31
CA LEU A 105 -12.09 -5.29 -12.86
C LEU A 105 -10.75 -5.96 -12.50
N PRO A 106 -9.76 -5.95 -13.42
CA PRO A 106 -8.38 -6.30 -13.13
C PRO A 106 -7.80 -5.44 -11.98
N PRO A 107 -6.84 -5.96 -11.20
CA PRO A 107 -6.27 -5.24 -10.05
C PRO A 107 -5.79 -3.82 -10.38
N MET A 108 -5.20 -3.63 -11.56
CA MET A 108 -4.69 -2.33 -12.02
C MET A 108 -5.80 -1.26 -12.08
N HIS A 109 -6.96 -1.59 -12.64
CA HIS A 109 -8.09 -0.66 -12.76
C HIS A 109 -8.85 -0.45 -11.46
N ARG A 110 -8.79 -1.41 -10.52
CA ARG A 110 -9.38 -1.23 -9.19
C ARG A 110 -8.70 -0.09 -8.43
N HIS A 111 -7.38 0.05 -8.56
CA HIS A 111 -6.66 1.18 -7.98
C HIS A 111 -7.10 2.52 -8.57
N GLU A 112 -7.24 2.60 -9.90
CA GLU A 112 -7.72 3.82 -10.58
C GLU A 112 -9.12 4.24 -10.11
N VAL A 113 -10.03 3.28 -9.96
CA VAL A 113 -11.39 3.53 -9.46
C VAL A 113 -11.35 4.01 -8.00
N TYR A 114 -10.54 3.36 -7.16
CA TYR A 114 -10.36 3.80 -5.78
C TYR A 114 -9.83 5.23 -5.70
N ASP A 115 -8.78 5.55 -6.47
CA ASP A 115 -8.16 6.87 -6.47
C ASP A 115 -9.15 7.96 -6.91
N TYR A 116 -9.96 7.67 -7.93
CA TYR A 116 -10.99 8.60 -8.38
C TYR A 116 -12.07 8.85 -7.32
N VAL A 117 -12.58 7.78 -6.69
CA VAL A 117 -13.59 7.88 -5.62
C VAL A 117 -13.01 8.60 -4.41
N PHE A 118 -11.78 8.26 -4.02
CA PHE A 118 -11.08 8.89 -2.91
C PHE A 118 -10.82 10.37 -3.17
N PHE A 119 -10.41 10.74 -4.39
CA PHE A 119 -10.22 12.14 -4.79
C PHE A 119 -11.53 12.93 -4.68
N LYS A 120 -12.65 12.36 -5.16
CA LYS A 120 -13.97 13.00 -5.04
C LYS A 120 -14.39 13.17 -3.58
N TYR A 121 -14.19 12.13 -2.76
CA TYR A 121 -14.43 12.16 -1.32
C TYR A 121 -13.62 13.26 -0.63
N GLN A 122 -12.31 13.28 -0.86
CA GLN A 122 -11.40 14.24 -0.23
C GLN A 122 -11.79 15.68 -0.60
N ARG A 123 -12.08 15.95 -1.87
CA ARG A 123 -12.54 17.27 -2.31
C ARG A 123 -13.84 17.71 -1.65
N HIS A 124 -14.76 16.77 -1.40
CA HIS A 124 -16.03 17.04 -0.74
C HIS A 124 -15.85 17.30 0.77
N VAL A 125 -15.06 16.47 1.45
CA VAL A 125 -14.86 16.54 2.91
C VAL A 125 -13.91 17.66 3.32
N GLU A 126 -12.87 17.93 2.54
CA GLU A 126 -11.82 18.89 2.92
C GLU A 126 -12.09 20.33 2.48
N GLY A 127 -13.14 20.54 1.66
CA GLY A 127 -13.58 21.86 1.20
C GLY A 127 -12.50 22.63 0.46
N GLU A 128 -12.43 22.49 -0.86
CA GLU A 128 -11.62 23.31 -1.81
C GLU A 128 -10.26 23.84 -1.30
N ARG A 129 -9.52 23.09 -0.48
CA ARG A 129 -8.14 23.44 -0.14
C ARG A 129 -7.17 22.77 -1.09
N GLY A 130 -6.89 23.52 -2.16
CA GLY A 130 -5.60 23.66 -2.84
C GLY A 130 -4.72 22.42 -2.96
N PHE A 131 -4.79 21.80 -4.13
CA PHE A 131 -3.85 20.78 -4.60
C PHE A 131 -2.47 21.43 -4.85
N PHE A 132 -1.47 21.20 -4.01
CA PHE A 132 -0.06 21.35 -4.40
C PHE A 132 0.49 19.97 -4.76
N SER A 133 0.48 19.67 -6.06
CA SER A 133 1.27 18.59 -6.64
C SER A 133 2.75 18.90 -6.43
N SER A 134 3.39 18.24 -5.46
CA SER A 134 4.84 18.29 -5.27
C SER A 134 5.44 16.88 -5.31
N ALA A 135 5.14 16.12 -6.35
CA ALA A 135 5.75 14.80 -6.57
C ALA A 135 6.33 14.58 -7.98
N TYR A 136 6.27 15.57 -8.86
CA TYR A 136 6.92 15.60 -10.17
C TYR A 136 7.18 17.09 -10.43
N THR A 137 8.37 17.68 -10.49
CA THR A 137 9.71 17.31 -10.98
C THR A 137 10.65 18.41 -10.51
N GLU A 138 11.83 18.12 -9.96
CA GLU A 138 13.08 18.86 -10.23
C GLU A 138 14.24 18.25 -9.42
N GLU A 139 14.76 17.13 -9.91
CA GLU A 139 16.20 16.86 -9.82
C GLU A 139 16.69 16.56 -11.24
N GLY A 140 17.30 17.57 -11.85
CA GLY A 140 17.84 17.54 -13.19
C GLY A 140 18.67 18.80 -13.40
N ALA A 141 19.90 18.74 -12.90
CA ALA A 141 20.86 19.84 -12.84
C ALA A 141 21.14 20.50 -14.20
N ALA A 142 21.52 21.78 -14.09
CA ALA A 142 21.86 22.75 -15.12
C ALA A 142 22.91 22.31 -16.15
N ILE A 143 22.86 22.96 -17.33
CA ILE A 143 23.90 23.43 -18.28
C ILE A 143 23.12 23.70 -19.60
N GLN A 144 23.04 24.88 -20.24
CA GLN A 144 24.00 25.96 -20.44
C GLN A 144 23.27 27.25 -20.88
N SER A 145 23.86 28.39 -20.50
CA SER A 145 23.50 29.78 -20.80
C SER A 145 23.50 30.15 -22.30
N GLY A 146 22.74 31.19 -22.69
CA GLY A 146 22.66 31.80 -24.04
C GLY A 146 23.96 32.46 -24.55
N PRO A 147 23.98 33.27 -25.65
CA PRO A 147 22.95 34.26 -26.04
C PRO A 147 22.67 34.46 -27.57
N GLY A 148 21.56 35.17 -27.88
CA GLY A 148 21.36 36.17 -28.94
C GLY A 148 21.71 35.91 -30.43
N GLU A 149 20.74 36.09 -31.34
CA GLU A 149 20.74 37.09 -32.43
C GLU A 149 19.52 36.90 -33.35
N GLY A 150 18.87 38.01 -33.72
CA GLY A 150 17.64 38.01 -34.51
C GLY A 150 17.85 37.98 -36.03
N ARG A 151 16.74 37.86 -36.77
CA ARG A 151 16.42 38.63 -37.99
C ARG A 151 15.04 38.28 -38.52
N ASN A 152 14.46 39.29 -39.15
CA ASN A 152 13.09 39.41 -39.65
C ASN A 152 12.90 38.67 -40.99
N ALA A 153 11.67 38.25 -41.28
CA ALA A 153 10.89 38.60 -42.49
C ALA A 153 9.73 37.61 -42.68
N HIS A 154 8.49 38.09 -42.58
CA HIS A 154 7.32 37.42 -43.14
C HIS A 154 6.87 38.27 -44.33
N THR A 155 6.87 37.65 -45.50
CA THR A 155 6.41 38.22 -46.77
C THR A 155 4.89 38.27 -46.78
N GLU A 156 4.31 39.47 -46.80
CA GLU A 156 2.92 39.68 -47.20
C GLU A 156 2.80 39.58 -48.72
N THR A 157 1.73 38.93 -49.16
CA THR A 157 1.34 38.72 -50.56
C THR A 157 0.00 39.43 -50.76
N ALA A 158 -0.03 40.49 -51.58
CA ALA A 158 -1.18 40.97 -52.37
C ALA A 158 -0.74 42.12 -53.27
#